data_AF-A0A061QTC9-F1
#
_entry.id   AF-A0A061QTC9-F1
#
_cell.length_a   1.000
_cell.length_b   1.000
_cell.length_c   1.000
_cell.angle_alpha   90.00
_cell.angle_beta   90.00
_cell.angle_gamma   90.00
#
_symmetry.space_group_name_H-M   'P 1'
#
loop_
_entity.id
_entity.type
_entity.pdbx_description
1 polymer ?
#
loop_
_entity_poly.entity_id
_entity_poly.type
_entity_poly.pdbx_seq_one_letter_code
_entity_poly.pdbx_strand_id
1 'polypeptide(L)'
;GRVLPALAPRFVPTCTPGLLRGLGDMASRHGVHVTSHISESRDEVEFVESLHPGRRDTQILREAGLLGPKSVHAHGTQLTEAELRQIALSGAAIAHCPLSNFFFGDGVLSVDRCRALGVKVGLGTDVAGRAATAPPCSQRSATL
;
A
#
# COMPACT_ATOMS: atom_id res chain seq x y z
N GLY A 1 13.85 0.23 -20.72
CA GLY A 1 14.90 -0.65 -20.14
C GLY A 1 14.26 -1.63 -19.16
N ARG A 2 15.01 -2.64 -18.69
CA ARG A 2 14.50 -3.64 -17.70
C ARG A 2 14.57 -3.18 -16.24
N VAL A 3 15.31 -2.11 -15.96
CA VAL A 3 15.45 -1.50 -14.63
C VAL A 3 14.62 -0.22 -14.60
N LEU A 4 13.73 -0.10 -13.62
CA LEU A 4 12.83 1.04 -13.45
C LEU A 4 12.99 1.59 -12.03
N PRO A 5 13.18 2.91 -11.85
CA PRO A 5 13.23 3.51 -10.52
C PRO A 5 11.82 3.61 -9.91
N ALA A 6 11.76 3.57 -8.59
CA ALA A 6 10.57 3.81 -7.80
C ALA A 6 10.89 4.70 -6.59
N LEU A 7 9.98 5.62 -6.29
CA LEU A 7 9.99 6.37 -5.03
C LEU A 7 9.38 5.48 -3.95
N ALA A 8 10.08 5.38 -2.82
CA ALA A 8 9.70 4.51 -1.73
C ALA A 8 9.61 5.26 -0.39
N PRO A 9 8.69 6.24 -0.22
CA PRO A 9 8.35 6.68 1.12
C PRO A 9 7.90 5.45 1.92
N ARG A 10 8.50 5.23 3.09
CA ARG A 10 8.33 3.97 3.82
C ARG A 10 6.84 3.72 4.12
N PHE A 11 6.23 4.64 4.86
CA PHE A 11 4.82 4.68 5.25
C PHE A 11 4.52 6.06 5.86
N VAL A 12 3.24 6.46 5.89
CA VAL A 12 2.82 7.83 6.22
C VAL A 12 3.43 8.36 7.53
N PRO A 13 3.39 7.63 8.66
CA PRO A 13 3.92 8.11 9.95
C PRO A 13 5.39 8.54 9.97
N THR A 14 6.21 8.04 9.06
CA THR A 14 7.65 8.36 9.02
C THR A 14 8.01 9.45 8.01
N CYS A 15 7.01 10.01 7.33
CA CYS A 15 7.20 10.96 6.25
C CYS A 15 6.49 12.26 6.58
N THR A 16 7.23 13.37 6.63
CA THR A 16 6.59 14.68 6.85
C THR A 16 5.64 15.04 5.69
N PRO A 17 4.60 15.85 5.91
CA PRO A 17 3.73 16.29 4.82
C PRO A 17 4.47 17.00 3.68
N GLY A 18 5.54 17.73 3.99
CA GLY A 18 6.40 18.37 3.00
C GLY A 18 7.16 17.36 2.15
N LEU A 19 7.69 16.30 2.77
CA LEU A 19 8.36 15.20 2.06
C LEU A 19 7.39 14.49 1.11
N LEU A 20 6.20 14.10 1.58
CA LEU A 20 5.21 13.40 0.76
C LEU A 20 4.81 14.22 -0.48
N ARG A 21 4.54 15.52 -0.31
CA ARG A 21 4.24 16.42 -1.44
C ARG A 21 5.41 16.54 -2.42
N GLY A 22 6.63 16.71 -1.92
CA GLY A 22 7.82 16.78 -2.78
C GLY A 22 8.06 15.50 -3.57
N LEU A 23 7.79 14.34 -2.97
CA LEU A 23 7.84 13.04 -3.66
C LEU A 23 6.74 12.92 -4.72
N GLY A 24 5.53 13.42 -4.44
CA GLY A 24 4.45 13.49 -5.41
C GLY A 24 4.78 14.34 -6.64
N ASP A 25 5.33 15.53 -6.40
CA ASP A 25 5.81 16.42 -7.46
C ASP A 25 6.88 15.72 -8.31
N MET A 26 7.82 15.02 -7.68
CA MET A 26 8.85 14.26 -8.39
C MET A 26 8.26 13.08 -9.17
N ALA A 27 7.29 12.35 -8.59
CA ALA A 27 6.60 11.24 -9.25
C ALA A 27 5.91 11.72 -10.54
N SER A 28 5.21 12.84 -10.47
CA SER A 28 4.53 13.46 -11.60
C SER A 28 5.50 13.97 -12.66
N ARG A 29 6.51 14.76 -12.26
CA ARG A 29 7.50 15.37 -13.18
C ARG A 29 8.30 14.35 -13.96
N HIS A 30 8.66 13.24 -13.33
CA HIS A 30 9.53 12.23 -13.95
C HIS A 30 8.78 10.97 -14.40
N GLY A 31 7.48 10.87 -14.11
CA GLY A 31 6.68 9.70 -14.40
C GLY A 31 7.26 8.42 -13.80
N VAL A 32 7.82 8.47 -12.59
CA VAL A 32 8.44 7.31 -11.93
C VAL A 32 7.41 6.49 -11.16
N HIS A 33 7.76 5.26 -10.79
CA HIS A 33 6.87 4.43 -9.98
C HIS A 33 6.87 4.87 -8.51
N VAL A 34 5.85 4.49 -7.76
CA VAL A 34 5.73 4.75 -6.33
C VAL A 34 5.42 3.45 -5.59
N THR A 35 6.01 3.25 -4.43
CA THR A 35 5.64 2.18 -3.51
C THR A 35 5.71 2.65 -2.06
N SER A 36 4.80 2.17 -1.21
CA SER A 36 4.70 2.50 0.22
C SER A 36 3.84 1.45 0.90
N HIS A 37 3.89 1.36 2.23
CA HIS A 37 2.86 0.63 2.98
C HIS A 37 1.57 1.46 3.01
N ILE A 38 0.42 0.81 3.19
CA ILE A 38 -0.89 1.44 3.36
C ILE A 38 -1.76 0.59 4.29
N SER A 39 -2.32 1.19 5.35
CA SER A 39 -3.33 0.57 6.22
C SER A 39 -2.99 -0.89 6.59
N GLU A 40 -1.77 -1.14 7.05
CA GLU A 40 -1.20 -2.45 7.34
C GLU A 40 -1.69 -3.03 8.67
N SER A 41 -1.90 -2.21 9.68
CA SER A 41 -2.32 -2.64 11.01
C SER A 41 -3.23 -1.61 11.68
N ARG A 42 -3.95 -2.03 12.73
CA ARG A 42 -4.81 -1.10 13.49
C ARG A 42 -3.98 -0.03 14.19
N ASP A 43 -2.87 -0.44 14.80
CA ASP A 43 -1.92 0.46 15.46
C ASP A 43 -1.35 1.51 14.51
N GLU A 44 -1.02 1.12 13.27
CA GLU A 44 -0.59 2.08 12.25
C GLU A 44 -1.70 3.07 11.93
N VAL A 45 -2.93 2.60 11.66
CA VAL A 45 -4.07 3.47 11.34
C VAL A 45 -4.35 4.45 12.48
N GLU A 46 -4.30 3.99 13.73
CA GLU A 46 -4.44 4.85 14.91
C GLU A 46 -3.30 5.86 15.03
N PHE A 47 -2.06 5.46 14.73
CA PHE A 47 -0.93 6.37 14.76
C PHE A 47 -1.03 7.44 13.67
N VAL A 48 -1.45 7.07 12.47
CA VAL A 48 -1.74 8.00 11.36
C VAL A 48 -2.80 9.02 11.78
N GLU A 49 -3.91 8.56 12.36
CA GLU A 49 -4.99 9.42 12.85
C GLU A 49 -4.48 10.39 13.95
N SER A 50 -3.57 9.95 14.82
CA SER A 50 -2.95 10.81 15.83
C SER A 50 -2.07 11.92 15.24
N LEU A 51 -1.37 11.63 14.14
CA LEU A 51 -0.50 12.57 13.43
C LEU A 51 -1.27 13.47 12.47
N HIS A 52 -2.39 12.97 11.94
CA HIS A 52 -3.21 13.58 10.91
C HIS A 52 -4.70 13.41 11.24
N PRO A 53 -5.24 14.17 12.22
CA PRO A 53 -6.62 13.99 12.68
C PRO A 53 -7.64 14.03 11.53
N GLY A 54 -8.53 13.05 11.51
CA GLY A 54 -9.59 12.86 10.52
C GLY A 54 -9.13 12.34 9.17
N ARG A 55 -7.88 11.87 9.04
CA ARG A 55 -7.28 11.49 7.75
C ARG A 55 -6.62 10.12 7.86
N ARG A 56 -6.84 9.30 6.82
CA ARG A 56 -6.24 7.98 6.66
C ARG A 56 -5.17 7.98 5.57
N ASP A 57 -4.36 6.93 5.52
CA ASP A 57 -3.28 6.80 4.54
C ASP A 57 -3.73 7.02 3.10
N THR A 58 -4.84 6.39 2.71
CA THR A 58 -5.38 6.49 1.35
C THR A 58 -5.63 7.94 0.96
N GLN A 59 -6.19 8.73 1.87
CA GLN A 59 -6.44 10.15 1.64
C GLN A 59 -5.13 10.94 1.56
N ILE A 60 -4.21 10.69 2.48
CA ILE A 60 -2.93 11.41 2.58
C ILE A 60 -2.06 11.16 1.34
N LEU A 61 -1.93 9.91 0.91
CA LEU A 61 -1.19 9.50 -0.27
C LEU A 61 -1.81 10.06 -1.56
N ARG A 62 -3.15 10.05 -1.65
CA ARG A 62 -3.87 10.66 -2.78
C ARG A 62 -3.62 12.15 -2.89
N GLU A 63 -3.79 12.88 -1.79
CA GLU A 63 -3.56 14.34 -1.77
C GLU A 63 -2.10 14.71 -2.02
N ALA A 64 -1.16 13.83 -1.66
CA ALA A 64 0.24 13.96 -2.00
C ALA A 64 0.58 13.58 -3.45
N GLY A 65 -0.38 13.13 -4.28
CA GLY A 65 -0.10 12.68 -5.66
C GLY A 65 0.67 11.37 -5.76
N LEU A 66 0.70 10.58 -4.68
CA LEU A 66 1.41 9.30 -4.58
C LEU A 66 0.50 8.08 -4.82
N LEU A 67 -0.82 8.30 -4.92
CA LEU A 67 -1.81 7.28 -5.25
C LEU A 67 -2.25 7.44 -6.72
N GLY A 68 -1.80 6.53 -7.60
CA GLY A 68 -2.08 6.61 -9.03
C GLY A 68 -1.64 5.40 -9.87
N PRO A 69 -1.74 5.46 -11.21
CA PRO A 69 -1.53 4.31 -12.11
C PRO A 69 -0.17 3.62 -12.00
N LYS A 70 0.87 4.34 -11.55
CA LYS A 70 2.25 3.85 -11.36
C LYS A 70 2.60 3.60 -9.90
N SER A 71 1.60 3.44 -9.04
CA SER A 71 1.79 3.17 -7.61
C SER A 71 1.36 1.75 -7.22
N VAL A 72 2.15 1.12 -6.34
CA VAL A 72 1.84 -0.18 -5.73
C VAL A 72 2.03 -0.08 -4.22
N HIS A 73 0.96 -0.26 -3.46
CA HIS A 73 0.97 -0.12 -2.00
C HIS A 73 0.84 -1.48 -1.29
N ALA A 74 1.69 -1.73 -0.30
CA ALA A 74 1.74 -3.02 0.39
C ALA A 74 0.65 -3.15 1.47
N HIS A 75 0.18 -4.38 1.69
CA HIS A 75 -0.74 -4.82 2.76
C HIS A 75 -2.21 -4.46 2.54
N GLY A 76 -2.64 -3.27 2.97
CA GLY A 76 -4.03 -2.82 2.88
C GLY A 76 -5.04 -3.61 3.74
N THR A 77 -4.60 -4.27 4.81
CA THR A 77 -5.46 -5.14 5.66
C THR A 77 -6.60 -4.36 6.31
N GLN A 78 -6.38 -3.09 6.66
CA GLN A 78 -7.35 -2.23 7.34
C GLN A 78 -8.11 -1.28 6.41
N LEU A 79 -8.02 -1.49 5.09
CA LEU A 79 -8.71 -0.64 4.10
C LEU A 79 -10.24 -0.82 4.17
N THR A 80 -10.93 0.31 4.25
CA THR A 80 -12.39 0.36 4.14
C THR A 80 -12.86 0.23 2.69
N GLU A 81 -14.16 0.02 2.47
CA GLU A 81 -14.71 -0.01 1.11
C GLU A 81 -14.51 1.30 0.36
N ALA A 82 -14.68 2.40 1.07
CA ALA A 82 -14.54 3.73 0.52
C ALA A 82 -13.11 3.95 0.02
N GLU A 83 -12.12 3.51 0.81
CA GLU A 83 -10.71 3.56 0.42
C GLU A 83 -10.41 2.63 -0.76
N LEU A 84 -10.94 1.40 -0.77
CA LEU A 84 -10.78 0.49 -1.91
C LEU A 84 -11.37 1.08 -3.21
N ARG A 85 -12.54 1.73 -3.14
CA ARG A 85 -13.12 2.45 -4.28
C ARG A 85 -12.21 3.59 -4.74
N GLN A 86 -11.62 4.36 -3.82
CA GLN A 86 -10.67 5.42 -4.17
C GLN A 86 -9.41 4.88 -4.82
N ILE A 87 -8.87 3.76 -4.33
CA ILE A 87 -7.72 3.08 -4.91
C ILE A 87 -8.05 2.60 -6.33
N ALA A 88 -9.22 1.97 -6.53
CA ALA A 88 -9.68 1.56 -7.86
C ALA A 88 -9.76 2.74 -8.83
N LEU A 89 -10.39 3.84 -8.41
CA LEU A 89 -10.53 5.07 -9.22
C LEU A 89 -9.18 5.71 -9.57
N SER A 90 -8.21 5.69 -8.65
CA SER A 90 -6.87 6.22 -8.90
C SER A 90 -6.05 5.37 -9.89
N GLY A 91 -6.46 4.11 -10.12
CA GLY A 91 -5.67 3.14 -10.86
C GLY A 91 -4.42 2.65 -10.12
N ALA A 92 -4.30 2.88 -8.80
CA ALA A 92 -3.26 2.27 -7.99
C ALA A 92 -3.44 0.75 -7.87
N ALA A 93 -2.39 0.04 -7.45
CA ALA A 93 -2.44 -1.38 -7.15
C ALA A 93 -2.10 -1.65 -5.69
N ILE A 94 -2.58 -2.78 -5.17
CA ILE A 94 -2.23 -3.30 -3.85
C ILE A 94 -1.33 -4.53 -4.01
N ALA A 95 -0.22 -4.58 -3.27
CA ALA A 95 0.57 -5.78 -3.08
C ALA A 95 0.05 -6.52 -1.85
N HIS A 96 -0.65 -7.63 -2.08
CA HIS A 96 -1.13 -8.52 -1.04
C HIS A 96 0.03 -9.36 -0.49
N CYS A 97 0.33 -9.21 0.80
CA CYS A 97 1.45 -9.87 1.48
C CYS A 97 0.93 -10.82 2.59
N PRO A 98 0.29 -11.94 2.24
CA PRO A 98 -0.51 -12.74 3.19
C PRO A 98 0.26 -13.28 4.39
N LEU A 99 1.51 -13.72 4.18
CA LEU A 99 2.35 -14.21 5.27
C LEU A 99 2.67 -13.10 6.28
N SER A 100 3.06 -11.92 5.80
CA SER A 100 3.32 -10.76 6.66
C SER A 100 2.05 -10.30 7.37
N ASN A 101 0.95 -10.19 6.63
CA ASN A 101 -0.37 -9.82 7.17
C ASN A 101 -0.82 -10.75 8.32
N PHE A 102 -0.58 -12.06 8.17
CA PHE A 102 -0.91 -13.03 9.23
C PHE A 102 -0.08 -12.82 10.51
N PHE A 103 1.18 -12.41 10.39
CA PHE A 103 2.06 -12.21 11.55
C PHE A 103 1.95 -10.81 12.18
N PHE A 104 1.65 -9.77 11.39
CA PHE A 104 1.81 -8.37 11.81
C PHE A 104 0.61 -7.47 11.52
N GLY A 105 -0.31 -7.88 10.64
CA GLY A 105 -1.34 -6.99 10.10
C GLY A 105 -2.71 -7.04 10.81
N ASP A 106 -2.85 -7.86 11.85
CA ASP A 106 -4.10 -8.12 12.58
C ASP A 106 -5.33 -8.34 11.67
N GLY A 107 -5.09 -8.94 10.50
CA GLY A 107 -6.09 -9.11 9.47
C GLY A 107 -5.51 -9.56 8.13
N VAL A 108 -6.40 -9.93 7.21
CA VAL A 108 -6.07 -10.34 5.85
C VAL A 108 -6.81 -9.43 4.88
N LEU A 109 -6.11 -8.92 3.86
CA LEU A 109 -6.75 -8.20 2.76
C LEU A 109 -7.70 -9.15 2.02
N SER A 110 -8.99 -8.82 1.98
CA SER A 110 -9.97 -9.57 1.18
C SER A 110 -9.74 -9.32 -0.32
N VAL A 111 -9.02 -10.23 -0.97
CA VAL A 111 -8.74 -10.17 -2.41
C VAL A 111 -10.04 -10.21 -3.23
N ASP A 112 -11.04 -10.95 -2.77
CA ASP A 112 -12.36 -11.00 -3.42
C ASP A 112 -13.07 -9.65 -3.41
N ARG A 113 -13.02 -8.93 -2.28
CA ARG A 113 -13.55 -7.57 -2.19
C ARG A 113 -12.79 -6.62 -3.12
N CYS A 114 -11.46 -6.72 -3.16
CA CYS A 114 -10.64 -5.92 -4.08
C CYS A 114 -11.05 -6.17 -5.53
N ARG A 115 -11.21 -7.44 -5.94
CA ARG A 115 -11.63 -7.83 -7.28
C ARG A 115 -13.03 -7.31 -7.62
N ALA A 116 -13.98 -7.45 -6.70
CA ALA A 116 -15.34 -6.95 -6.89
C ALA A 116 -15.40 -5.43 -7.10
N LEU A 117 -14.47 -4.68 -6.50
CA LEU A 117 -14.37 -3.23 -6.64
C LEU A 117 -13.43 -2.77 -7.77
N GLY A 118 -12.83 -3.69 -8.53
CA GLY A 118 -11.93 -3.36 -9.63
C GLY A 118 -10.53 -2.90 -9.21
N VAL A 119 -10.11 -3.19 -7.98
CA VAL A 119 -8.75 -2.88 -7.49
C VAL A 119 -7.75 -3.86 -8.10
N LYS A 120 -6.65 -3.35 -8.66
CA LYS A 120 -5.53 -4.18 -9.11
C LYS A 120 -4.81 -4.78 -7.91
N VAL A 121 -4.67 -6.10 -7.86
CA VAL A 121 -3.96 -6.79 -6.78
C VAL A 121 -2.85 -7.67 -7.35
N GLY A 122 -1.64 -7.51 -6.81
CA GLY A 122 -0.50 -8.38 -7.02
C GLY A 122 -0.11 -9.10 -5.72
N LEU A 123 0.77 -10.09 -5.81
CA LEU A 123 1.29 -10.82 -4.65
C LEU A 123 2.68 -10.28 -4.27
N GLY A 124 2.86 -9.97 -2.99
CA GLY A 124 4.14 -9.58 -2.39
C GLY A 124 4.60 -10.61 -1.36
N THR A 125 5.91 -10.81 -1.26
CA THR A 125 6.51 -11.68 -0.23
C THR A 125 6.75 -10.93 1.08
N ASP A 126 6.96 -9.61 1.01
CA ASP A 126 7.33 -8.74 2.14
C ASP A 126 8.47 -9.33 2.99
N VAL A 127 9.59 -9.64 2.34
CA VAL A 127 10.73 -10.27 3.01
C VAL A 127 11.38 -9.28 3.98
N ALA A 128 11.01 -9.41 5.26
CA ALA A 128 11.85 -9.05 6.41
C ALA A 128 12.62 -10.30 6.89
N GLY A 129 13.50 -10.20 7.89
CA GLY A 129 14.47 -11.23 8.32
C GLY A 129 13.96 -12.65 8.70
N ARG A 130 12.67 -12.97 8.50
CA ARG A 130 12.13 -14.33 8.50
C ARG A 130 11.77 -14.77 7.09
N ALA A 131 12.46 -15.82 6.63
CA ALA A 131 12.39 -16.30 5.27
C ALA A 131 11.08 -17.03 4.93
N ALA A 132 10.31 -16.44 4.02
CA ALA A 132 9.65 -17.18 2.95
C ALA A 132 10.01 -16.48 1.63
N THR A 133 11.19 -16.83 1.10
CA THR A 133 11.75 -16.22 -0.13
C THR A 133 11.05 -16.68 -1.41
N ALA A 134 10.03 -17.55 -1.32
CA ALA A 134 9.45 -18.23 -2.47
C ALA A 134 7.96 -17.86 -2.68
N PRO A 135 7.57 -17.38 -3.89
CA PRO A 135 6.17 -17.11 -4.27
C PRO A 135 5.15 -18.22 -3.96
N PRO A 136 5.47 -19.53 -4.05
CA PRO A 136 4.52 -20.60 -3.73
C PRO A 136 4.03 -20.58 -2.28
N CYS A 137 4.87 -20.15 -1.33
CA CYS A 137 4.51 -20.08 0.08
C CYS A 137 3.55 -18.91 0.35
N SER A 138 3.79 -17.77 -0.31
CA SER A 138 2.87 -16.63 -0.31
C SER A 138 1.55 -16.96 -1.00
N GLN A 139 1.55 -17.73 -2.11
CA GLN A 139 0.32 -18.11 -2.82
C GLN A 139 -0.62 -18.99 -1.98
N ARG A 140 -0.07 -19.99 -1.25
CA ARG A 140 -0.89 -20.87 -0.39
C ARG A 140 -1.56 -20.12 0.76
N SER A 141 -0.91 -19.07 1.23
CA SER A 141 -1.41 -18.23 2.33
C SER A 141 -2.37 -17.13 1.83
N ALA A 142 -2.36 -16.81 0.53
CA ALA A 142 -3.25 -15.83 -0.10
C ALA A 142 -4.69 -16.34 -0.30
N THR A 143 -4.89 -17.65 -0.22
CA THR A 143 -6.18 -18.33 -0.44
C THR A 143 -6.88 -18.77 0.83
N LEU A 144 -6.25 -18.56 2.00
CA LEU A 144 -6.84 -18.79 3.32
C LEU A 144 -7.52 -17.51 3.82
#